data_AF-A0A1H7KMD5-F1
#
_entry.id   AF-A0A1H7KMD5-F1
#
_cell.length_a   1.000
_cell.length_b   1.000
_cell.length_c   1.000
_cell.angle_alpha   90.00
_cell.angle_beta   90.00
_cell.angle_gamma   90.00
#
_symmetry.space_group_name_H-M   'P 1'
#
loop_
_entity.id
_entity.type
_entity.pdbx_description
1 polymer ?
#
loop_
_entity_poly.entity_id
_entity_poly.type
_entity_poly.pdbx_seq_one_letter_code
_entity_poly.pdbx_strand_id
1 'polypeptide(L)'
;MIKTHASLMIAAVLAMPPLAMSDTLELPADATVNVQVIDELTLSEQTPERNDLLIHPVADGDASHTLPEYCVLIGDARIDDERIRLTTQSLTCIETDGSESEIYSGEISAAAYDSDGDFGLAACQNGTCRLTREQTFQLRLASDLAIEQQDNPAAEINEQRRQAEGEGVANPIPADAPNPDDD
;
A
#
# COMPACT_ATOMS: atom_id res chain seq x y z
N MET A 1 74.43 3.35 15.76
CA MET A 1 73.56 2.34 15.11
C MET A 1 72.22 2.36 15.83
N ILE A 2 71.16 2.60 15.06
CA ILE A 2 69.77 2.81 15.48
C ILE A 2 69.10 1.45 15.67
N LYS A 3 68.27 1.26 16.70
CA LYS A 3 67.21 0.24 16.69
C LYS A 3 66.02 0.71 17.53
N THR A 4 65.09 1.35 16.82
CA THR A 4 63.78 1.80 17.29
C THR A 4 62.87 0.57 17.36
N HIS A 5 62.28 0.30 18.54
CA HIS A 5 61.22 -0.70 18.68
C HIS A 5 59.88 -0.05 18.30
N ALA A 6 59.36 -0.43 17.14
CA ALA A 6 58.04 0.00 16.68
C ALA A 6 56.95 -0.77 17.43
N SER A 7 56.20 -0.05 18.27
CA SER A 7 54.96 -0.52 18.89
C SER A 7 53.88 -0.70 17.81
N LEU A 8 53.39 -1.93 17.61
CA LEU A 8 52.18 -2.19 16.85
C LEU A 8 50.95 -1.92 17.74
N MET A 9 50.26 -0.81 17.50
CA MET A 9 48.89 -0.62 17.96
C MET A 9 47.95 -1.24 16.92
N ILE A 10 47.28 -2.33 17.27
CA ILE A 10 46.19 -2.89 16.47
C ILE A 10 44.93 -2.10 16.84
N ALA A 11 44.51 -1.21 15.96
CA ALA A 11 43.24 -0.50 16.07
C ALA A 11 42.10 -1.46 15.68
N ALA A 12 41.29 -1.87 16.66
CA ALA A 12 40.04 -2.56 16.41
C ALA A 12 39.04 -1.53 15.84
N VAL A 13 38.89 -1.51 14.52
CA VAL A 13 37.80 -0.79 13.85
C VAL A 13 36.53 -1.60 14.09
N LEU A 14 35.70 -1.15 15.04
CA LEU A 14 34.32 -1.60 15.19
C LEU A 14 33.55 -1.15 13.94
N ALA A 15 33.39 -2.07 12.98
CA ALA A 15 32.42 -1.92 11.90
C ALA A 15 31.03 -1.99 12.54
N MET A 16 30.45 -0.83 12.86
CA MET A 16 29.04 -0.75 13.19
C MET A 16 28.27 -0.99 11.88
N PRO A 17 27.31 -1.93 11.85
CA PRO A 17 26.45 -2.09 10.69
C PRO A 17 25.69 -0.78 10.45
N PRO A 18 25.52 -0.34 9.19
CA PRO A 18 24.68 0.79 8.90
C PRO A 18 23.25 0.45 9.34
N LEU A 19 22.66 1.31 10.16
CA LEU A 19 21.22 1.30 10.39
C LEU A 19 20.60 1.66 9.04
N ALA A 20 19.97 0.69 8.37
CA ALA A 20 19.04 0.99 7.29
C ALA A 20 17.92 1.81 7.93
N MET A 21 17.80 3.08 7.55
CA MET A 21 16.61 3.86 7.84
C MET A 21 15.51 3.20 7.01
N SER A 22 14.56 2.54 7.66
CA SER A 22 13.38 2.00 6.99
C SER A 22 12.58 3.17 6.42
N ASP A 23 12.33 3.17 5.11
CA ASP A 23 11.35 4.08 4.55
C ASP A 23 10.00 3.82 5.23
N THR A 24 9.31 4.89 5.58
CA THR A 24 8.08 4.88 6.38
C THR A 24 7.02 5.63 5.62
N LEU A 25 5.86 5.01 5.41
CA LEU A 25 4.69 5.67 4.86
C LEU A 25 4.01 6.50 5.96
N GLU A 26 4.08 7.81 5.83
CA GLU A 26 3.57 8.76 6.83
C GLU A 26 2.47 9.67 6.27
N LEU A 27 1.37 9.79 7.01
CA LEU A 27 0.32 10.78 6.76
C LEU A 27 -0.12 11.41 8.08
N PRO A 28 -0.32 12.73 8.16
CA PRO A 28 -0.79 13.36 9.39
C PRO A 28 -2.28 13.05 9.64
N ALA A 29 -2.71 13.20 10.89
CA ALA A 29 -4.12 13.29 11.24
C ALA A 29 -4.81 14.38 10.39
N ASP A 30 -6.10 14.18 10.12
CA ASP A 30 -6.90 15.01 9.22
C ASP A 30 -6.46 15.02 7.75
N ALA A 31 -5.41 14.27 7.37
CA ALA A 31 -5.11 14.04 5.96
C ALA A 31 -6.34 13.44 5.26
N THR A 32 -6.63 13.99 4.09
CA THR A 32 -7.65 13.49 3.17
C THR A 32 -7.02 12.77 1.99
N VAL A 33 -7.60 11.62 1.63
CA VAL A 33 -7.21 10.82 0.47
C VAL A 33 -8.45 10.47 -0.35
N ASN A 34 -8.33 10.51 -1.67
CA ASN A 34 -9.40 10.11 -2.59
C ASN A 34 -9.36 8.60 -2.82
N VAL A 35 -10.53 7.97 -2.76
CA VAL A 35 -10.67 6.53 -2.90
C VAL A 35 -11.93 6.13 -3.66
N GLN A 36 -11.97 4.88 -4.09
CA GLN A 36 -13.11 4.20 -4.70
C GLN A 36 -13.27 2.80 -4.10
N VAL A 37 -14.49 2.26 -4.13
CA VAL A 37 -14.71 0.84 -3.80
C VAL A 37 -14.32 -0.04 -4.99
N ILE A 38 -13.66 -1.17 -4.73
CA ILE A 38 -13.31 -2.14 -5.79
C ILE A 38 -14.57 -2.86 -6.29
N ASP A 39 -15.43 -3.25 -5.35
CA ASP A 39 -16.71 -3.88 -5.62
C ASP A 39 -17.86 -2.94 -5.28
N GLU A 40 -18.93 -3.03 -6.06
CA GLU A 40 -20.15 -2.27 -5.81
C GLU A 40 -20.73 -2.60 -4.43
N LEU A 41 -21.00 -1.56 -3.64
CA LEU A 41 -21.69 -1.68 -2.36
C LEU A 41 -23.18 -1.41 -2.56
N THR A 42 -24.03 -2.31 -2.05
CA THR A 42 -25.47 -2.06 -1.91
C THR A 42 -25.89 -2.40 -0.47
N LEU A 43 -26.50 -1.44 0.21
CA LEU A 43 -27.05 -1.58 1.56
C LEU A 43 -28.56 -1.28 1.55
N SER A 44 -29.32 -1.97 2.39
CA SER A 44 -30.75 -1.73 2.62
C SER A 44 -31.13 -2.04 4.06
N GLU A 45 -32.39 -1.84 4.46
CA GLU A 45 -32.86 -2.28 5.78
C GLU A 45 -32.68 -3.79 6.03
N GLN A 46 -32.68 -4.61 4.97
CA GLN A 46 -32.48 -6.06 5.10
C GLN A 46 -31.00 -6.43 5.21
N THR A 47 -30.12 -5.63 4.61
CA THR A 47 -28.67 -5.78 4.64
C THR A 47 -28.04 -4.42 4.97
N PRO A 48 -28.11 -3.99 6.24
CA PRO A 48 -27.78 -2.61 6.61
C PRO A 48 -26.28 -2.37 6.75
N GLU A 49 -25.47 -3.44 6.75
CA GLU A 49 -24.02 -3.38 6.94
C GLU A 49 -23.30 -4.34 5.99
N ARG A 50 -22.04 -4.00 5.70
CA ARG A 50 -21.10 -4.81 4.95
C ARG A 50 -19.72 -4.60 5.56
N ASN A 51 -19.07 -5.71 5.90
CA ASN A 51 -17.70 -5.72 6.38
C ASN A 51 -16.74 -6.10 5.26
N ASP A 52 -15.46 -5.86 5.49
CA ASP A 52 -14.36 -6.25 4.59
C ASP A 52 -14.52 -5.69 3.17
N LEU A 53 -15.01 -4.45 3.04
CA LEU A 53 -14.97 -3.72 1.78
C LEU A 53 -13.53 -3.48 1.36
N LEU A 54 -13.24 -3.82 0.11
CA LEU A 54 -12.00 -3.47 -0.53
C LEU A 54 -12.12 -2.11 -1.20
N ILE A 55 -11.19 -1.23 -0.87
CA ILE A 55 -11.15 0.16 -1.29
C ILE A 55 -9.77 0.42 -1.88
N HIS A 56 -9.68 1.16 -2.97
CA HIS A 56 -8.41 1.53 -3.58
C HIS A 56 -8.27 3.06 -3.68
N PRO A 57 -7.05 3.61 -3.57
CA PRO A 57 -6.82 5.03 -3.76
C PRO A 57 -6.99 5.45 -5.22
N VAL A 58 -7.25 6.73 -5.41
CA VAL A 58 -7.35 7.39 -6.71
C VAL A 58 -6.52 8.66 -6.66
N ALA A 59 -5.64 8.87 -7.63
CA ALA A 59 -4.71 10.01 -7.65
C ALA A 59 -5.37 11.35 -8.00
N ASP A 60 -6.55 11.32 -8.65
CA ASP A 60 -7.23 12.53 -9.12
C ASP A 60 -8.11 13.17 -8.04
N GLY A 61 -8.19 14.51 -8.04
CA GLY A 61 -9.13 15.31 -7.26
C GLY A 61 -8.48 16.20 -6.20
N ASP A 62 -9.29 16.67 -5.24
CA ASP A 62 -8.91 17.72 -4.28
C ASP A 62 -8.43 17.18 -2.92
N ALA A 63 -7.94 15.94 -2.87
CA ALA A 63 -7.38 15.36 -1.65
C ALA A 63 -6.08 16.08 -1.25
N SER A 64 -5.85 16.21 0.05
CA SER A 64 -4.63 16.85 0.57
C SER A 64 -3.39 15.99 0.39
N HIS A 65 -3.55 14.67 0.34
CA HIS A 65 -2.47 13.70 0.21
C HIS A 65 -2.88 12.54 -0.71
N THR A 66 -1.88 11.80 -1.18
CA THR A 66 -2.06 10.60 -2.00
C THR A 66 -1.45 9.40 -1.30
N LEU A 67 -2.12 8.26 -1.41
CA LEU A 67 -1.51 6.96 -1.13
C LEU A 67 -0.84 6.42 -2.40
N PRO A 68 0.13 5.50 -2.28
CA PRO A 68 0.68 4.78 -3.43
C PRO A 68 -0.40 4.18 -4.34
N GLU A 69 -0.11 4.06 -5.63
CA GLU A 69 -1.09 3.56 -6.62
C GLU A 69 -1.58 2.15 -6.29
N TYR A 70 -0.67 1.25 -5.92
CA TYR A 70 -1.00 -0.12 -5.55
C TYR A 70 -1.25 -0.24 -4.05
N CYS A 71 -2.26 0.48 -3.54
CA CYS A 71 -2.79 0.24 -2.20
C CYS A 71 -4.18 -0.39 -2.23
N VAL A 72 -4.42 -1.25 -1.24
CA VAL A 72 -5.76 -1.74 -0.90
C VAL A 72 -6.01 -1.42 0.56
N LEU A 73 -7.12 -0.74 0.82
CA LEU A 73 -7.65 -0.50 2.15
C LEU A 73 -8.80 -1.46 2.40
N ILE A 74 -8.93 -1.90 3.65
CA ILE A 74 -10.06 -2.70 4.11
C ILE A 74 -10.86 -1.85 5.08
N GLY A 75 -12.18 -1.81 4.87
CA GLY A 75 -13.10 -1.06 5.70
C GLY A 75 -14.47 -1.71 5.83
N ASP A 76 -15.29 -1.14 6.69
CA ASP A 76 -16.66 -1.56 6.93
C ASP A 76 -17.61 -0.41 6.61
N ALA A 77 -18.80 -0.74 6.14
CA ALA A 77 -19.83 0.22 5.80
C ALA A 77 -21.18 -0.15 6.42
N ARG A 78 -21.93 0.84 6.88
CA ARG A 78 -23.28 0.69 7.40
C ARG A 78 -24.18 1.86 7.02
N ILE A 79 -25.49 1.61 6.99
CA ILE A 79 -26.49 2.68 6.92
C ILE A 79 -26.60 3.36 8.29
N ASP A 80 -26.59 4.69 8.28
CA ASP A 80 -26.93 5.51 9.44
C ASP A 80 -27.55 6.83 8.96
N ASP A 81 -28.76 7.14 9.41
CA ASP A 81 -29.50 8.37 9.04
C ASP A 81 -29.49 8.68 7.53
N GLU A 82 -29.87 7.70 6.70
CA GLU A 82 -29.90 7.80 5.23
C GLU A 82 -28.54 8.12 4.56
N ARG A 83 -27.44 7.87 5.28
CA ARG A 83 -26.08 7.96 4.74
C ARG A 83 -25.34 6.65 4.93
N ILE A 84 -24.32 6.43 4.11
CA ILE A 84 -23.39 5.32 4.30
C ILE A 84 -22.25 5.81 5.19
N ARG A 85 -22.16 5.28 6.41
CA ARG A 85 -20.97 5.45 7.26
C ARG A 85 -19.97 4.38 6.91
N LEU A 86 -18.81 4.81 6.42
CA LEU A 86 -17.70 3.93 6.06
C LEU A 86 -16.48 4.31 6.90
N THR A 87 -15.82 3.30 7.45
CA THR A 87 -14.56 3.42 8.20
C THR A 87 -13.55 2.40 7.73
N THR A 88 -12.27 2.75 7.68
CA THR A 88 -11.19 1.82 7.37
C THR A 88 -10.55 1.29 8.64
N GLN A 89 -9.92 0.12 8.54
CA GLN A 89 -9.24 -0.55 9.66
C GLN A 89 -7.80 -0.94 9.32
N SER A 90 -7.53 -1.32 8.07
CA SER A 90 -6.19 -1.69 7.63
C SER A 90 -5.92 -1.27 6.19
N LEU A 91 -4.64 -1.18 5.84
CA LEU A 91 -4.20 -0.96 4.47
C LEU A 91 -2.97 -1.79 4.17
N THR A 92 -2.78 -2.08 2.89
CA THR A 92 -1.53 -2.62 2.35
C THR A 92 -1.21 -1.90 1.05
N CYS A 93 -0.03 -1.32 0.98
CA CYS A 93 0.51 -0.62 -0.18
C CYS A 93 1.74 -1.35 -0.70
N ILE A 94 1.89 -1.35 -2.02
CA ILE A 94 3.07 -1.83 -2.73
C ILE A 94 3.61 -0.67 -3.54
N GLU A 95 4.80 -0.20 -3.22
CA GLU A 95 5.52 0.74 -4.07
C GLU A 95 6.40 -0.04 -5.04
N THR A 96 6.41 0.38 -6.30
CA THR A 96 7.11 -0.33 -7.39
C THR A 96 8.19 0.54 -8.05
N ASP A 97 8.76 1.49 -7.31
CA ASP A 97 9.80 2.35 -7.85
C ASP A 97 11.11 1.57 -8.06
N GLY A 98 11.43 1.32 -9.34
CA GLY A 98 12.66 0.65 -9.75
C GLY A 98 12.52 -0.86 -9.92
N SER A 99 13.53 -1.62 -9.47
CA SER A 99 13.64 -3.08 -9.62
C SER A 99 13.23 -3.86 -8.36
N GLU A 100 12.84 -3.15 -7.31
CA GLU A 100 12.42 -3.71 -6.03
C GLU A 100 11.02 -3.18 -5.68
N SER A 101 10.29 -3.93 -4.88
CA SER A 101 8.96 -3.53 -4.43
C SER A 101 8.98 -3.40 -2.92
N GLU A 102 8.44 -2.30 -2.43
CA GLU A 102 8.37 -2.02 -1.02
C GLU A 102 6.94 -2.28 -0.54
N ILE A 103 6.80 -2.99 0.58
CA ILE A 103 5.49 -3.39 1.09
C ILE A 103 5.25 -2.64 2.40
N TYR A 104 4.19 -1.86 2.44
CA TYR A 104 3.74 -1.16 3.65
C TYR A 104 2.40 -1.75 4.06
N SER A 105 2.32 -2.40 5.22
CA SER A 105 1.08 -2.98 5.73
C SER A 105 0.89 -2.65 7.20
N GLY A 106 -0.29 -2.15 7.55
CA GLY A 106 -0.59 -1.68 8.89
C GLY A 106 -2.04 -1.29 9.10
N GLU A 107 -2.33 -0.79 10.30
CA GLU A 107 -3.64 -0.28 10.68
C GLU A 107 -3.81 1.17 10.21
N ILE A 108 -5.03 1.53 9.83
CA ILE A 108 -5.41 2.91 9.51
C ILE A 108 -6.76 3.20 10.15
N SER A 109 -6.88 4.38 10.76
CA SER A 109 -8.16 4.90 11.23
C SER A 109 -8.57 6.06 10.35
N ALA A 110 -9.48 5.81 9.41
CA ALA A 110 -10.06 6.86 8.57
C ALA A 110 -11.55 6.63 8.37
N ALA A 111 -12.26 7.70 8.03
CA ALA A 111 -13.70 7.64 7.81
C ALA A 111 -14.10 8.42 6.55
N ALA A 112 -15.17 7.99 5.90
CA ALA A 112 -15.65 8.61 4.67
C ALA A 112 -16.42 9.90 4.94
N TYR A 113 -16.13 10.91 4.15
CA TYR A 113 -16.83 12.19 4.10
C TYR A 113 -17.28 12.45 2.67
N ASP A 114 -18.46 13.04 2.55
CA ASP A 114 -19.00 13.45 1.26
C ASP A 114 -18.44 14.82 0.85
N SER A 115 -18.69 15.20 -0.40
CA SER A 115 -18.30 16.46 -1.03
C SER A 115 -18.84 17.71 -0.33
N ASP A 116 -19.93 17.59 0.43
CA ASP A 116 -20.48 18.64 1.30
C ASP A 116 -19.69 18.81 2.61
N GLY A 117 -18.74 17.91 2.89
CA GLY A 117 -17.96 17.86 4.12
C GLY A 117 -18.67 17.15 5.28
N ASP A 118 -19.87 16.63 5.06
CA ASP A 118 -20.61 15.90 6.08
C ASP A 118 -20.05 14.49 6.25
N PHE A 119 -20.18 13.99 7.48
CA PHE A 119 -19.76 12.64 7.80
C PHE A 119 -20.70 11.60 7.18
N GLY A 120 -20.13 10.65 6.44
CA GLY A 120 -20.85 9.63 5.69
C GLY A 120 -21.32 10.11 4.31
N LEU A 121 -21.61 9.17 3.43
CA LEU A 121 -21.88 9.42 2.01
C LEU A 121 -23.38 9.49 1.73
N ALA A 122 -23.85 10.55 1.06
CA ALA A 122 -25.25 10.73 0.66
C ALA A 122 -25.58 9.91 -0.61
N ALA A 123 -25.52 8.58 -0.48
CA ALA A 123 -25.69 7.63 -1.57
C ALA A 123 -27.00 6.81 -1.50
N CYS A 124 -27.91 7.19 -0.60
CA CYS A 124 -29.18 6.50 -0.36
C CYS A 124 -30.32 7.10 -1.20
N GLN A 125 -31.07 6.23 -1.88
CA GLN A 125 -32.25 6.58 -2.66
C GLN A 125 -33.35 5.55 -2.41
N ASN A 126 -34.54 6.01 -2.02
CA ASN A 126 -35.72 5.16 -1.78
C ASN A 126 -35.43 3.96 -0.84
N GLY A 127 -34.67 4.17 0.24
CA GLY A 127 -34.34 3.12 1.22
C GLY A 127 -33.25 2.13 0.79
N THR A 128 -32.59 2.35 -0.35
CA THR A 128 -31.43 1.58 -0.80
C THR A 128 -30.24 2.50 -1.00
N CYS A 129 -29.09 2.16 -0.44
CA CYS A 129 -27.86 2.92 -0.55
C CYS A 129 -26.87 2.19 -1.45
N ARG A 130 -26.26 2.90 -2.40
CA ARG A 130 -25.38 2.29 -3.40
C ARG A 130 -24.13 3.12 -3.67
N LEU A 131 -22.96 2.50 -3.55
CA LEU A 131 -21.69 3.07 -4.03
C LEU A 131 -21.23 2.27 -5.25
N THR A 132 -21.01 2.95 -6.37
CA THR A 132 -20.46 2.34 -7.58
C THR A 132 -18.94 2.43 -7.57
N ARG A 133 -18.29 1.62 -8.42
CA ARG A 133 -16.82 1.55 -8.50
C ARG A 133 -16.21 2.84 -9.04
N GLU A 134 -16.97 3.59 -9.83
CA GLU A 134 -16.55 4.84 -10.45
C GLU A 134 -16.78 6.07 -9.55
N GLN A 135 -17.43 5.88 -8.39
CA GLN A 135 -17.75 6.96 -7.48
C GLN A 135 -16.58 7.21 -6.53
N THR A 136 -15.84 8.29 -6.78
CA THR A 136 -14.80 8.77 -5.85
C THR A 136 -15.42 9.42 -4.62
N PHE A 137 -14.87 9.12 -3.45
CA PHE A 137 -15.16 9.81 -2.19
C PHE A 137 -13.88 10.02 -1.39
N GLN A 138 -13.94 10.88 -0.37
CA GLN A 138 -12.79 11.20 0.48
C GLN A 138 -12.81 10.40 1.77
N LEU A 139 -11.68 9.80 2.11
CA LEU A 139 -11.40 9.37 3.48
C LEU A 139 -10.62 10.48 4.18
N ARG A 140 -10.99 10.76 5.43
CA ARG A 140 -10.20 11.60 6.34
C ARG A 140 -9.64 10.76 7.47
N LEU A 141 -8.33 10.86 7.70
CA LEU A 141 -7.63 10.19 8.77
C LEU A 141 -8.05 10.76 10.14
N ALA A 142 -8.35 9.89 11.09
CA ALA A 142 -8.68 10.25 12.46
C ALA A 142 -7.44 10.39 13.36
N SER A 143 -6.31 9.81 12.93
CA SER A 143 -5.01 9.86 13.61
C SER A 143 -3.89 9.86 12.60
N ASP A 144 -2.67 10.17 13.04
CA ASP A 144 -1.47 10.01 12.23
C ASP A 144 -1.34 8.54 11.78
N LEU A 145 -0.89 8.36 10.54
CA LEU A 145 -0.47 7.10 9.97
C LEU A 145 1.05 7.09 9.91
N ALA A 146 1.67 6.03 10.43
CA ALA A 146 3.08 5.77 10.27
C ALA A 146 3.25 4.24 10.14
N ILE A 147 3.54 3.77 8.92
CA ILE A 147 3.71 2.36 8.62
C ILE A 147 5.15 2.13 8.15
N GLU A 148 5.89 1.33 8.91
CA GLU A 148 7.22 0.88 8.54
C GLU A 148 7.14 -0.10 7.36
N GLN A 149 8.11 0.01 6.44
CA GLN A 149 8.32 -0.98 5.40
C GLN A 149 8.48 -2.39 5.99
N GLN A 150 7.78 -3.35 5.41
CA GLN A 150 7.90 -4.76 5.76
C GLN A 150 8.90 -5.49 4.87
N ASP A 151 9.50 -6.55 5.42
CA ASP A 151 10.39 -7.44 4.68
C ASP A 151 9.71 -7.97 3.41
N ASN A 152 10.42 -7.89 2.29
CA ASN A 152 9.99 -8.47 1.02
C ASN A 152 10.86 -9.68 0.64
N PRO A 153 10.41 -10.92 0.94
CA PRO A 153 11.15 -12.13 0.59
C PRO A 153 11.41 -12.27 -0.91
N ALA A 154 10.54 -11.71 -1.76
CA ALA A 154 10.74 -11.75 -3.20
C ALA A 154 11.91 -10.85 -3.63
N ALA A 155 12.11 -9.70 -2.96
CA ALA A 155 13.27 -8.85 -3.19
C ALA A 155 14.57 -9.59 -2.84
N GLU A 156 14.61 -10.28 -1.70
CA GLU A 156 15.76 -11.09 -1.29
C GLU A 156 16.07 -12.20 -2.30
N ILE A 157 15.06 -12.96 -2.74
CA ILE A 157 15.22 -14.02 -3.75
C ILE A 157 15.71 -13.43 -5.08
N ASN A 158 15.17 -12.30 -5.51
CA ASN A 158 15.59 -11.64 -6.75
C ASN A 158 17.03 -11.14 -6.66
N GLU A 159 17.47 -10.62 -5.51
CA GLU A 159 18.85 -10.22 -5.28
C GLU A 159 19.79 -11.42 -5.29
N GLN A 160 19.43 -12.52 -4.62
CA GLN A 160 20.20 -13.77 -4.68
C GLN A 160 20.37 -14.28 -6.11
N ARG A 161 19.32 -14.16 -6.94
CA ARG A 161 19.39 -14.52 -8.37
C ARG A 161 20.32 -13.59 -9.16
N ARG A 162 20.26 -12.27 -8.92
CA ARG A 162 21.20 -11.30 -9.54
C ARG A 162 22.65 -11.62 -9.19
N GLN A 163 22.92 -11.99 -7.94
CA GLN A 163 24.26 -12.37 -7.48
C GLN A 163 24.72 -13.73 -8.04
N ALA A 164 23.81 -14.68 -8.23
CA ALA A 164 24.12 -16.01 -8.75
C ALA A 164 24.28 -16.05 -10.29
N GLU A 165 23.54 -15.22 -11.02
CA GLU A 165 23.40 -15.31 -12.49
C GLU A 165 24.01 -14.12 -13.25
N GLY A 166 24.45 -13.05 -12.57
CA GLY A 166 24.91 -11.82 -13.22
C GLY A 166 23.77 -11.06 -13.91
N GLU A 167 23.98 -9.80 -14.29
CA GLU A 167 22.97 -8.90 -14.89
C GLU A 167 22.03 -9.60 -15.90
N GLY A 168 20.78 -9.83 -15.49
CA GLY A 168 19.63 -9.99 -16.36
C GLY A 168 19.80 -10.96 -17.53
N VAL A 169 19.88 -12.27 -17.27
CA VAL A 169 19.64 -13.25 -18.33
C VAL A 169 18.12 -13.35 -18.53
N ALA A 170 17.65 -12.79 -19.65
CA ALA A 170 16.28 -12.98 -20.14
C ALA A 170 15.88 -14.45 -19.99
N ASN A 171 14.70 -14.72 -19.42
CA ASN A 171 14.10 -16.07 -19.38
C ASN A 171 14.39 -16.76 -20.73
N PRO A 172 15.18 -17.85 -20.76
CA PRO A 172 15.40 -18.55 -22.01
C PRO A 172 14.03 -18.99 -22.50
N ILE A 173 13.59 -18.49 -23.66
CA ILE A 173 12.48 -19.12 -24.37
C ILE A 173 12.94 -20.56 -24.58
N PRO A 174 12.21 -21.57 -24.07
CA PRO A 174 12.60 -22.97 -24.25
C PRO A 174 12.83 -23.21 -25.74
N ALA A 175 14.03 -23.67 -26.11
CA ALA A 175 14.44 -23.89 -27.49
C ALA A 175 13.70 -25.07 -28.16
N ASP A 176 12.74 -25.69 -27.48
CA ASP A 176 11.98 -26.84 -27.95
C ASP A 176 10.47 -26.53 -28.01
N ALA A 177 10.10 -25.41 -28.63
CA ALA A 177 8.78 -25.34 -29.26
C ALA A 177 8.89 -26.16 -30.56
N PRO A 178 8.18 -27.29 -30.73
CA PRO A 178 8.17 -27.99 -32.00
C PRO A 178 7.70 -27.04 -33.09
N ASN A 179 8.49 -26.95 -34.16
CA ASN A 179 8.16 -26.17 -35.34
C ASN A 179 6.88 -26.76 -35.96
N PRO A 180 5.79 -26.00 -36.16
CA PRO A 180 4.56 -26.52 -36.74
C PRO A 180 4.68 -26.93 -38.22
N ASP A 181 5.87 -26.80 -38.82
CA ASP A 181 6.16 -27.16 -40.21
C ASP A 181 7.03 -28.42 -40.36
N ASP A 182 7.22 -29.22 -39.30
CA ASP A 182 7.77 -30.58 -39.44
C ASP A 182 6.64 -31.55 -39.81
N ASP A 183 6.42 -31.71 -41.13
CA ASP A 183 5.57 -32.73 -41.79
C ASP A 183 6.03 -34.18 -41.51
#